data_AF-A0A968LL62-F1
#
_entry.id   AF-A0A968LL62-F1
#
_cell.length_a   1.000
_cell.length_b   1.000
_cell.length_c   1.000
_cell.angle_alpha   90.00
_cell.angle_beta   90.00
_cell.angle_gamma   90.00
#
_symmetry.space_group_name_H-M   'P 1'
#
loop_
_entity.id
_entity.type
_entity.pdbx_description
1 polymer ?
#
loop_
_entity_poly.entity_id
_entity_poly.type
_entity_poly.pdbx_seq_one_letter_code
_entity_poly.pdbx_strand_id
1 'polypeptide(L)'
;MDDRLRALVVMRMRYKIPRDQAIAMGEAWLAANPSYTWTQVHDLLQSSRIVVVGDQLVVAGGASLSQVTAAASSNKPQGMKYRGRPVV
;
A
#
# COMPACT_ATOMS: atom_id res chain seq x y z
N MET A 1 -8.19 17.15 -9.71
CA MET A 1 -7.33 17.62 -8.60
C MET A 1 -6.50 16.43 -8.18
N ASP A 2 -5.20 16.46 -8.43
CA ASP A 2 -4.30 15.29 -8.33
C ASP A 2 -4.35 14.61 -6.94
N ASP A 3 -4.69 13.32 -6.90
CA ASP A 3 -4.73 12.52 -5.67
C ASP A 3 -3.39 12.49 -4.92
N ARG A 4 -2.28 12.52 -5.68
CA ARG A 4 -0.93 12.69 -5.15
C ARG A 4 -0.81 13.99 -4.36
N LEU A 5 -1.30 15.10 -4.90
CA LEU A 5 -1.24 16.41 -4.23
C LEU A 5 -2.04 16.38 -2.92
N ARG A 6 -3.21 15.73 -2.92
CA ARG A 6 -4.05 15.59 -1.72
C ARG A 6 -3.34 14.81 -0.61
N ALA A 7 -2.72 13.66 -0.91
CA ALA A 7 -1.95 12.88 0.05
C ALA A 7 -0.79 13.70 0.65
N LEU A 8 -0.03 14.41 -0.19
CA LEU A 8 1.10 15.25 0.25
C LEU A 8 0.63 16.42 1.12
N VAL A 9 -0.51 17.04 0.80
CA VAL A 9 -1.09 18.11 1.61
C VAL A 9 -1.47 17.60 3.00
N VAL A 10 -2.05 16.40 3.10
CA VAL A 10 -2.36 15.79 4.40
C VAL A 10 -1.09 15.54 5.21
N MET A 11 -0.04 14.98 4.59
CA MET A 11 1.25 14.78 5.27
C MET A 11 1.83 16.10 5.79
N ARG A 12 1.79 17.16 4.98
CA ARG A 12 2.29 18.48 5.35
C ARG A 12 1.46 19.14 6.45
N MET A 13 0.14 19.11 6.34
CA MET A 13 -0.74 19.82 7.28
C MET A 13 -0.83 19.11 8.63
N ARG A 14 -0.92 17.78 8.60
CA ARG A 14 -1.16 16.94 9.79
C ARG A 14 0.12 16.59 10.53
N TYR A 15 1.19 16.26 9.80
CA TYR A 15 2.45 15.81 10.39
C TYR A 15 3.57 16.85 10.28
N LYS A 16 3.28 18.05 9.75
CA LYS A 16 4.25 19.17 9.60
C LYS A 16 5.48 18.82 8.76
N ILE A 17 5.35 17.87 7.84
CA ILE A 17 6.45 17.40 7.00
C ILE A 17 6.63 18.34 5.79
N PRO A 18 7.86 18.77 5.47
CA PRO A 18 8.14 19.54 4.26
C PRO A 18 7.79 18.73 3.00
N ARG A 19 7.43 19.43 1.92
CA ARG A 19 6.89 18.81 0.71
C ARG A 19 7.84 17.77 0.10
N ASP A 20 9.12 18.09 -0.01
CA ASP A 20 10.14 17.21 -0.60
C ASP A 20 10.28 15.90 0.17
N GLN A 21 10.24 15.97 1.51
CA GLN A 21 10.30 14.80 2.38
C GLN A 21 9.02 13.97 2.29
N ALA A 22 7.84 14.62 2.25
CA ALA A 22 6.57 13.91 2.06
C ALA A 22 6.50 13.19 0.70
N ILE A 23 7.11 13.75 -0.35
CA ILE A 23 7.24 13.10 -1.66
C ILE A 23 8.13 11.86 -1.54
N ALA A 24 9.35 12.02 -1.00
CA ALA A 24 10.29 10.92 -0.85
C ALA A 24 9.70 9.77 -0.02
N MET A 25 9.04 10.09 1.09
CA MET A 25 8.39 9.11 1.97
C MET A 25 7.23 8.40 1.26
N GLY A 26 6.35 9.14 0.59
CA GLY A 26 5.20 8.55 -0.10
C GLY A 26 5.62 7.67 -1.29
N GLU A 27 6.65 8.07 -2.04
CA GLU A 27 7.22 7.25 -3.11
C GLU A 27 7.92 6.00 -2.57
N ALA A 28 8.70 6.12 -1.50
CA ALA A 28 9.33 4.98 -0.83
C ALA A 28 8.28 3.99 -0.30
N TRP A 29 7.18 4.48 0.28
CA TRP A 29 6.11 3.64 0.78
C TRP A 29 5.35 2.93 -0.34
N LEU A 30 5.06 3.62 -1.45
CA LEU A 30 4.43 3.00 -2.63
C LEU A 30 5.35 2.00 -3.33
N ALA A 31 6.66 2.26 -3.37
CA ALA A 31 7.64 1.30 -3.86
C ALA A 31 7.68 0.03 -3.01
N ALA A 32 7.54 0.16 -1.68
CA ALA A 32 7.42 -0.97 -0.76
C ALA A 32 6.04 -1.65 -0.83
N ASN A 33 4.99 -0.93 -1.25
CA ASN A 33 3.60 -1.38 -1.28
C ASN A 33 2.96 -1.16 -2.67
N PRO A 34 3.39 -1.90 -3.71
CA PRO A 34 3.00 -1.64 -5.10
C PRO A 34 1.51 -1.87 -5.40
N SER A 35 0.78 -2.53 -4.47
CA SER A 35 -0.67 -2.72 -4.59
C SER A 35 -1.49 -1.49 -4.20
N TYR A 36 -0.86 -0.47 -3.61
CA TYR A 36 -1.52 0.74 -3.17
C TYR A 36 -1.32 1.87 -4.18
N THR A 37 -2.27 2.80 -4.18
CA THR A 37 -2.22 4.01 -4.99
C THR A 37 -2.16 5.24 -4.09
N TRP A 38 -1.78 6.40 -4.64
CA TRP A 38 -1.82 7.67 -3.92
C TRP A 38 -3.20 7.99 -3.33
N THR A 39 -4.27 7.59 -4.00
CA THR A 39 -5.65 7.73 -3.51
C THR A 39 -5.87 6.90 -2.24
N GLN A 40 -5.40 5.64 -2.22
CA GLN A 40 -5.49 4.79 -1.03
C GLN A 40 -4.60 5.30 0.10
N VAL A 41 -3.40 5.81 -0.21
CA VAL A 41 -2.52 6.44 0.78
C VAL A 41 -3.21 7.65 1.43
N HIS A 42 -3.88 8.49 0.63
CA HIS A 42 -4.65 9.62 1.15
C HIS A 42 -5.76 9.14 2.10
N ASP A 43 -6.55 8.13 1.69
CA ASP A 43 -7.63 7.58 2.51
C ASP A 43 -7.11 7.00 3.83
N LEU A 44 -6.00 6.25 3.78
CA LEU A 44 -5.34 5.66 4.94
C LEU A 44 -4.72 6.72 5.88
N LEU A 45 -4.15 7.79 5.33
CA LEU A 45 -3.65 8.94 6.09
C LEU A 45 -4.80 9.73 6.74
N GLN A 46 -5.92 9.87 6.05
CA GLN A 46 -7.11 10.55 6.56
C GLN A 46 -7.74 9.76 7.71
N SER A 47 -7.90 8.45 7.53
CA SER A 47 -8.44 7.53 8.54
C SER A 47 -7.43 7.17 9.65
N SER A 48 -6.24 7.79 9.64
CA SER A 48 -5.18 7.60 10.65
C SER A 48 -4.67 6.17 10.77
N ARG A 49 -4.87 5.37 9.72
CA ARG A 49 -4.36 3.99 9.61
C ARG A 49 -2.91 3.96 9.19
N ILE A 50 -2.40 5.05 8.61
CA ILE A 50 -0.96 5.26 8.42
C ILE A 50 -0.55 6.48 9.24
N VAL A 51 0.49 6.30 10.04
CA VAL A 51 1.13 7.33 10.84
C VAL A 51 2.54 7.55 10.34
N VAL A 52 2.99 8.79 10.43
CA VAL A 52 4.39 9.12 10.16
C VAL A 52 5.16 8.96 11.46
N VAL A 53 6.13 8.06 11.48
CA VAL A 53 7.04 7.83 12.61
C VAL A 53 8.45 8.15 12.15
N GLY A 54 9.00 9.26 12.64
CA GLY A 54 10.29 9.77 12.18
C GLY A 54 10.26 10.06 10.68
N ASP A 55 11.11 9.37 9.92
CA ASP A 55 11.26 9.51 8.46
C ASP A 55 10.48 8.46 7.66
N GLN A 56 9.61 7.66 8.29
CA GLN A 56 8.90 6.58 7.61
C GLN A 56 7.38 6.61 7.82
N LEU A 57 6.66 6.16 6.79
CA LEU A 57 5.21 5.91 6.84
C LEU A 57 4.98 4.49 7.35
N VAL A 58 4.31 4.36 8.49
CA VAL A 58 4.06 3.07 9.16
C VAL A 58 2.56 2.89 9.33
N VAL A 59 2.07 1.67 9.11
CA VAL A 59 0.65 1.32 9.32
C VAL A 59 0.39 1.23 10.82
N ALA A 60 -0.51 2.07 11.33
CA ALA A 60 -0.89 2.13 12.73
C ALA A 60 -1.79 0.94 13.08
N GLY A 61 -1.31 0.11 14.00
CA GLY A 61 -1.94 -1.15 14.38
C GLY A 61 -1.54 -2.25 13.39
N GLY A 62 -0.95 -3.34 13.88
CA GLY A 62 -0.56 -4.53 13.11
C GLY A 62 -1.73 -5.29 12.49
N ALA A 63 -2.78 -4.60 12.05
CA ALA A 63 -3.74 -5.11 11.11
C ALA A 63 -3.00 -5.27 9.79
N SER A 64 -2.56 -6.51 9.56
CA SER A 64 -2.37 -7.09 8.24
C SER A 64 -3.20 -6.31 7.22
N LEU A 65 -2.51 -5.55 6.36
CA LEU A 65 -3.07 -4.94 5.15
C LEU A 65 -3.56 -6.01 4.13
N SER A 66 -3.69 -7.26 4.58
CA SER A 66 -4.21 -8.43 3.87
C SER A 66 -5.65 -8.26 3.37
N GLN A 67 -6.40 -7.26 3.83
CA GLN A 67 -7.83 -7.16 3.53
C GLN A 67 -8.21 -6.19 2.40
N VAL A 68 -7.25 -5.46 1.80
CA VAL A 68 -7.50 -4.71 0.53
C VAL A 68 -6.88 -5.42 -0.69
N THR A 69 -6.08 -6.47 -0.48
CA THR A 69 -5.60 -7.38 -1.55
C THR A 69 -6.57 -8.53 -1.86
N ALA A 70 -7.88 -8.35 -1.66
CA ALA A 70 -8.89 -9.29 -2.16
C ALA A 70 -9.17 -9.13 -3.68
N ALA A 71 -8.17 -8.73 -4.46
CA ALA A 71 -8.22 -8.74 -5.93
C ALA A 71 -6.85 -9.01 -6.60
N ALA A 72 -5.86 -9.56 -5.89
CA ALA A 72 -4.62 -10.03 -6.51
C ALA A 72 -4.16 -11.41 -6.01
N SER A 73 -4.99 -12.12 -5.24
CA SER A 73 -4.80 -13.55 -4.98
C SER A 73 -5.65 -14.39 -5.92
N SER A 74 -5.23 -14.44 -7.18
CA SER A 74 -5.39 -15.66 -7.97
C SER A 74 -4.06 -16.00 -8.64
N ASN A 75 -3.04 -16.18 -7.78
CA ASN A 75 -1.87 -16.96 -8.14
C ASN A 75 -2.31 -18.42 -8.25
N LYS A 76 -2.98 -18.78 -9.35
CA LYS A 76 -2.99 -20.17 -9.82
C LYS A 76 -1.73 -20.34 -10.67
N PRO A 77 -0.66 -20.98 -10.20
CA PRO A 77 0.21 -21.71 -11.11
C PRO A 77 -0.62 -22.90 -11.63
N GLN A 78 -1.49 -22.67 -12.62
CA GLN A 78 -2.25 -23.73 -13.28
C GLN A 78 -1.34 -24.39 -14.32
N GLY A 79 -0.26 -25.01 -13.83
CA GLY A 79 0.82 -25.51 -14.66
C GLY A 79 1.61 -26.63 -13.99
N MET A 80 0.94 -27.57 -13.32
CA MET A 80 1.52 -28.88 -12.99
C MET A 80 0.42 -29.87 -12.66
N LYS A 81 -0.06 -30.58 -13.69
CA LYS A 81 -0.76 -31.86 -13.53
C LYS A 81 -0.07 -32.91 -14.39
N TYR A 82 1.14 -33.28 -13.98
CA TYR A 82 1.71 -34.59 -14.31
C TYR A 82 1.31 -35.56 -13.21
N ARG A 83 0.22 -36.30 -13.43
CA ARG A 83 0.09 -37.67 -12.92
C ARG A 83 -0.76 -38.45 -13.91
N GLY A 84 -0.07 -39.12 -14.83
CA GLY A 84 -0.62 -40.31 -15.47
C GLY A 84 -0.90 -41.35 -14.39
N ARG A 85 -2.16 -41.76 -14.28
CA ARG A 85 -2.53 -43.09 -13.82
C ARG A 85 -3.49 -43.66 -14.88
N PRO A 86 -3.12 -44.75 -15.56
CA PRO A 86 -4.06 -45.44 -16.43
C PRO A 86 -5.18 -46.03 -15.57
N VAL A 87 -6.42 -45.84 -16.03
CA VAL A 87 -7.59 -46.56 -15.52
C VAL A 87 -7.51 -47.97 -16.11
N VAL A 88 -7.31 -48.96 -15.24
CA VAL A 88 -7.60 -50.38 -15.47
C VAL A 88 -8.31 -50.90 -14.23
#